data_AF-A0A4C1YC22-F1
#
_entry.id   AF-A0A4C1YC22-F1
#
_cell.length_a   1.000
_cell.length_b   1.000
_cell.length_c   1.000
_cell.angle_alpha   90.00
_cell.angle_beta   90.00
_cell.angle_gamma   90.00
#
_symmetry.space_group_name_H-M   'P 1'
#
loop_
_entity.id
_entity.type
_entity.pdbx_description
1 polymer ?
#
loop_
_entity_poly.entity_id
_entity_poly.type
_entity_poly.pdbx_seq_one_letter_code
_entity_poly.pdbx_strand_id
1 'polypeptide(L)'
;MKLVVTSPRSLRKAGLCAFWVRAHGVIAGNERAYELARRVALTKKTASDYDKFPLSYANKVIRAASLEEWQERYAEGITGEVTKCFFPLAEQAYRVLRQMEMTSQMAQTLRNTAGSQNTHTGLS
;
A
#
# COMPACT_ATOMS: atom_id res chain seq x y z
N MET A 1 27.30 13.47 2.06
CA MET A 1 27.08 14.59 3.00
C MET A 1 25.89 14.22 3.88
N LYS A 2 26.10 13.90 5.17
CA LYS A 2 25.00 13.63 6.09
C LYS A 2 24.32 14.96 6.40
N LEU A 3 23.08 15.15 5.96
CA LEU A 3 22.24 16.23 6.46
C LEU A 3 21.96 15.91 7.92
N VAL A 4 22.64 16.60 8.84
CA VAL A 4 22.27 16.60 10.25
C VAL A 4 20.92 17.30 10.30
N VAL A 5 19.85 16.52 10.39
CA VAL A 5 18.51 17.05 10.69
C VAL A 5 18.57 17.57 12.11
N THR A 6 18.81 18.87 12.26
CA THR A 6 18.74 19.54 13.54
C THR A 6 17.27 19.55 13.97
N SER A 7 17.00 18.92 15.12
CA SER A 7 15.66 18.86 15.68
C SER A 7 15.11 20.28 15.87
N PRO A 8 13.82 20.54 15.62
CA PRO A 8 13.20 21.85 15.92
C PRO A 8 13.43 22.31 17.37
N ARG A 9 13.65 21.36 18.30
CA ARG A 9 13.98 21.66 19.71
C ARG A 9 15.40 22.23 19.88
N SER A 10 16.38 21.83 19.07
CA SER A 10 17.75 22.35 19.17
C SER A 10 17.88 23.75 18.58
N LEU A 11 17.10 24.08 17.54
CA LEU A 11 17.08 25.42 16.95
C LEU A 11 16.49 26.46 17.90
N ARG A 12 15.42 26.10 18.63
CA ARG A 12 14.82 26.98 19.65
C ARG A 12 15.76 27.26 20.83
N LYS A 13 16.54 26.27 21.27
CA LYS A 13 17.56 26.47 22.33
C LYS A 13 18.66 27.45 21.91
N ALA A 14 18.94 27.56 20.61
CA ALA A 14 19.92 28.49 20.06
C ALA A 14 19.33 29.87 19.71
N GLY A 15 18.06 30.14 20.03
CA GLY A 15 17.38 31.40 19.67
C GLY A 15 17.11 31.57 18.17
N LEU A 16 17.23 30.50 17.37
CA LEU A 16 17.03 30.54 15.92
C LEU A 16 15.58 30.18 15.56
N CYS A 17 14.99 30.98 14.67
CA CYS A 17 13.66 30.74 14.10
C CYS A 17 13.80 30.24 12.66
N ALA A 18 13.14 29.13 12.34
CA ALA A 18 13.05 28.61 10.98
C ALA A 18 11.75 29.08 10.33
N PHE A 19 11.84 29.58 9.09
CA PHE A 19 10.69 30.03 8.31
C PHE A 19 10.58 29.22 7.03
N TRP A 20 9.37 28.81 6.69
CA TRP A 20 9.09 28.21 5.39
C TRP A 20 8.78 29.33 4.39
N VAL A 21 9.62 29.46 3.37
CA VAL A 21 9.47 30.48 2.32
C VAL A 21 9.14 29.78 1.01
N ARG A 22 8.27 30.40 0.21
CA ARG A 22 7.94 29.91 -1.13
C ARG A 22 9.21 29.86 -2.01
N ALA A 23 9.41 28.74 -2.69
CA ALA A 23 10.47 28.62 -3.70
C ALA A 23 10.30 29.69 -4.80
N HIS A 24 11.41 30.28 -5.27
CA HIS A 24 11.44 31.35 -6.28
C HIS A 24 10.73 32.66 -5.88
N GLY A 25 10.66 32.98 -4.59
CA GLY A 25 10.38 34.33 -4.12
C GLY A 25 11.62 35.23 -4.21
N VAL A 26 11.41 36.55 -4.28
CA VAL A 26 12.42 37.64 -4.40
C VAL A 26 13.32 37.76 -3.14
N ILE A 27 13.85 36.64 -2.66
CA ILE A 27 14.85 36.60 -1.59
C ILE A 27 16.15 36.15 -2.25
N ALA A 28 17.01 37.12 -2.55
CA ALA A 28 18.27 36.90 -3.26
C ALA A 28 19.16 35.82 -2.60
N GLY A 29 19.08 35.66 -1.27
CA GLY A 29 19.78 34.59 -0.55
C GLY A 29 19.30 33.19 -0.90
N ASN A 30 17.98 33.00 -1.02
CA ASN A 30 17.36 31.71 -1.38
C ASN A 30 17.65 31.36 -2.85
N GLU A 31 17.62 32.35 -3.74
CA GLU A 31 17.95 32.18 -5.16
C GLU A 31 19.42 31.78 -5.34
N ARG A 32 20.35 32.47 -4.66
CA ARG A 32 21.77 32.09 -4.69
C ARG A 32 22.01 30.69 -4.15
N ALA A 33 21.35 30.31 -3.05
CA ALA A 33 21.45 28.96 -2.50
C ALA A 33 20.93 27.90 -3.49
N TYR A 34 19.81 28.20 -4.17
CA TYR A 34 19.26 27.33 -5.21
C TYR A 34 20.18 27.20 -6.43
N GLU A 35 20.75 28.31 -6.90
CA GLU A 35 21.70 28.31 -8.02
C GLU A 35 22.97 27.51 -7.70
N LEU A 36 23.52 27.69 -6.50
CA LEU A 36 24.65 26.90 -6.01
C LEU A 36 24.32 25.40 -5.99
N ALA A 37 23.15 25.03 -5.46
CA ALA A 37 22.70 23.63 -5.46
C ALA A 37 22.57 23.08 -6.89
N ARG A 38 22.00 23.87 -7.82
CA ARG A 38 21.87 23.50 -9.23
C ARG A 38 23.24 23.28 -9.90
N ARG A 39 24.19 24.18 -9.70
CA ARG A 39 25.56 24.06 -10.23
C ARG A 39 26.27 22.81 -9.69
N VAL A 40 26.11 22.51 -8.41
CA VAL A 40 26.65 21.27 -7.80
C VAL A 40 26.00 20.02 -8.39
N ALA A 41 24.69 20.02 -8.60
CA ALA A 41 23.98 18.89 -9.21
C ALA A 41 24.41 18.63 -10.67
N LEU A 42 24.71 19.68 -11.42
CA LEU A 42 25.17 19.57 -12.83
C LEU A 42 26.63 19.13 -12.95
N THR A 43 27.48 19.44 -11.97
CA THR A 43 28.92 19.17 -12.02
C THR A 43 29.29 17.84 -11.36
N LYS A 44 28.53 17.39 -10.37
CA LYS A 44 28.71 16.06 -9.79
C LYS A 44 28.08 15.00 -10.69
N LYS A 45 28.94 14.17 -11.31
CA LYS A 45 28.55 12.89 -11.92
C LYS A 45 28.22 11.83 -10.86
N THR A 46 27.39 12.18 -9.88
CA THR A 46 26.86 11.21 -8.93
C THR A 46 25.67 10.55 -9.61
N ALA A 47 25.68 9.22 -9.72
CA ALA A 47 24.52 8.48 -10.18
C ALA A 47 23.31 8.88 -9.34
N SER A 48 22.14 9.05 -9.95
CA SER A 48 20.94 9.35 -9.16
C SER A 48 20.74 8.24 -8.12
N ASP A 49 20.53 8.61 -6.86
CA ASP A 49 20.21 7.66 -5.78
C ASP A 49 18.89 6.90 -6.03
N TYR A 50 18.10 7.34 -7.02
CA TYR A 50 16.96 6.61 -7.53
C TYR A 50 17.43 5.66 -8.62
N ASP A 51 17.70 4.41 -8.23
CA ASP A 51 17.83 3.34 -9.21
C ASP A 51 16.51 3.18 -9.97
N LYS A 52 16.67 2.97 -11.27
CA LYS A 52 15.59 2.86 -12.26
C LYS A 52 14.59 1.79 -11.79
N PHE A 53 13.31 2.18 -11.78
CA PHE A 53 12.15 1.40 -11.35
C PHE A 53 11.84 1.46 -9.84
N PRO A 54 10.86 2.28 -9.42
CA PRO A 54 10.44 2.35 -8.03
C PRO A 54 9.90 1.00 -7.55
N LEU A 55 10.45 0.49 -6.43
CA LEU A 55 9.97 -0.75 -5.82
C LEU A 55 8.48 -0.67 -5.41
N SER A 56 8.00 0.52 -5.02
CA SER A 56 6.59 0.77 -4.74
C SER A 56 5.71 0.52 -5.97
N TYR A 57 6.20 0.88 -7.15
CA TYR A 57 5.51 0.64 -8.42
C TYR A 57 5.53 -0.85 -8.78
N ALA A 58 6.69 -1.51 -8.64
CA ALA A 58 6.82 -2.96 -8.80
C ALA A 58 5.77 -3.73 -7.97
N ASN A 59 5.73 -3.42 -6.67
CA ASN A 59 4.82 -4.04 -5.73
C ASN A 59 3.36 -3.76 -6.06
N LYS A 60 3.04 -2.56 -6.57
CA LYS A 60 1.69 -2.22 -7.00
C LYS A 60 1.25 -3.06 -8.19
N VAL A 61 2.12 -3.24 -9.20
CA VAL A 61 1.84 -4.05 -10.39
C VAL A 61 1.62 -5.52 -10.01
N ILE A 62 2.50 -6.09 -9.18
CA ILE A 62 2.36 -7.48 -8.72
C ILE A 62 1.06 -7.67 -7.95
N ARG A 63 0.72 -6.75 -7.03
CA ARG A 63 -0.55 -6.83 -6.26
C ARG A 63 -1.77 -6.75 -7.16
N ALA A 64 -1.76 -5.90 -8.19
CA ALA A 64 -2.87 -5.77 -9.12
C ALA A 64 -3.08 -7.07 -9.90
N ALA A 65 -2.02 -7.64 -10.48
CA ALA A 65 -2.10 -8.90 -11.21
C ALA A 65 -2.55 -10.07 -10.32
N SER A 66 -2.02 -10.16 -9.09
CA SER A 66 -2.46 -11.19 -8.13
C SER A 66 -3.93 -11.04 -7.74
N LEU A 67 -4.43 -9.81 -7.59
CA LEU A 67 -5.85 -9.58 -7.27
C LEU A 67 -6.77 -9.96 -8.43
N GLU A 68 -6.37 -9.71 -9.67
CA GLU A 68 -7.11 -10.11 -10.87
C GLU A 68 -7.24 -11.63 -10.96
N GLU A 69 -6.13 -12.36 -10.83
CA GLU A 69 -6.12 -13.82 -10.84
C GLU A 69 -6.95 -14.40 -9.67
N TRP A 70 -6.85 -13.79 -8.48
CA TRP A 70 -7.68 -14.18 -7.34
C TRP A 70 -9.15 -13.91 -7.59
N GLN A 71 -9.51 -12.80 -8.23
CA GLN A 71 -10.89 -12.46 -8.54
C GLN A 71 -11.49 -13.45 -9.54
N GLU A 72 -10.74 -13.84 -10.57
CA GLU A 72 -11.18 -14.82 -11.56
C GLU A 72 -11.48 -16.18 -10.90
N ARG A 73 -10.52 -16.71 -10.12
CA ARG A 73 -10.71 -17.96 -9.36
C ARG A 73 -11.86 -17.87 -8.37
N TYR A 74 -12.00 -16.71 -7.72
CA TYR A 74 -13.08 -16.46 -6.77
C TYR A 74 -14.44 -16.37 -7.48
N ALA A 75 -14.51 -15.82 -8.69
CA ALA A 75 -15.75 -15.77 -9.46
C ALA A 75 -16.15 -17.17 -9.94
N GLU A 76 -15.22 -17.93 -10.53
CA GLU A 76 -15.49 -19.22 -11.15
C GLU A 76 -15.62 -20.39 -10.16
N GLY A 77 -14.88 -20.38 -9.06
CA GLY A 77 -14.82 -21.53 -8.16
C GLY A 77 -16.08 -21.71 -7.30
N ILE A 78 -16.68 -22.89 -7.26
CA ILE A 78 -17.88 -23.18 -6.42
C ILE A 78 -17.65 -22.97 -4.91
N THR A 79 -16.41 -22.98 -4.45
CA THR A 79 -16.05 -22.76 -3.05
C THR A 79 -16.39 -21.33 -2.62
N GLY A 80 -17.07 -21.19 -1.49
CA GLY A 80 -17.37 -19.88 -0.93
C GLY A 80 -18.53 -19.14 -1.62
N GLU A 81 -19.38 -19.82 -2.38
CA GLU A 81 -20.63 -19.29 -2.96
C GLU A 81 -21.40 -18.36 -2.00
N VAL A 82 -21.60 -18.81 -0.75
CA VAL A 82 -22.27 -18.01 0.29
C VAL A 82 -21.51 -16.72 0.57
N THR A 83 -20.18 -16.78 0.64
CA THR A 83 -19.33 -15.59 0.84
C THR A 83 -19.46 -14.63 -0.34
N LYS A 84 -19.55 -15.13 -1.58
CA LYS A 84 -19.69 -14.31 -2.80
C LYS A 84 -20.99 -13.51 -2.82
N CYS A 85 -22.07 -14.07 -2.27
CA CYS A 85 -23.35 -13.35 -2.17
C CYS A 85 -23.22 -12.05 -1.37
N PHE A 86 -22.35 -12.03 -0.35
CA PHE A 86 -22.09 -10.85 0.48
C PHE A 86 -20.93 -10.00 -0.06
N PHE A 87 -19.92 -10.64 -0.64
CA PHE A 87 -18.71 -9.99 -1.14
C PHE A 87 -18.38 -10.50 -2.54
N PRO A 88 -18.97 -9.92 -3.60
CA PRO A 88 -18.67 -10.34 -4.98
C PRO A 88 -17.20 -10.13 -5.37
N LEU A 89 -16.52 -9.19 -4.70
CA LEU A 89 -15.11 -8.89 -4.93
C LEU A 89 -14.22 -9.55 -3.87
N ALA A 90 -13.25 -10.35 -4.33
CA ALA A 90 -12.29 -11.07 -3.51
C ALA A 90 -11.50 -10.13 -2.58
N GLU A 91 -11.19 -8.91 -3.04
CA GLU A 91 -10.50 -7.91 -2.21
C GLU A 91 -11.35 -7.45 -1.01
N GLN A 92 -12.66 -7.27 -1.20
CA GLN A 92 -13.57 -6.86 -0.14
C GLN A 92 -13.76 -7.97 0.89
N ALA A 93 -13.96 -9.21 0.41
CA ALA A 93 -13.98 -10.40 1.26
C ALA A 93 -12.71 -10.47 2.11
N TYR A 94 -11.53 -10.36 1.48
CA TYR A 94 -10.26 -10.42 2.20
C TYR A 94 -10.10 -9.33 3.27
N ARG A 95 -10.46 -8.07 2.95
CA ARG A 95 -10.37 -6.96 3.91
C ARG A 95 -11.20 -7.18 5.17
N VAL A 96 -12.44 -7.65 4.98
CA VAL A 96 -13.38 -7.90 6.09
C VAL A 96 -12.94 -9.14 6.88
N LEU A 97 -12.67 -10.25 6.20
CA LEU A 97 -12.29 -11.51 6.86
C LEU A 97 -10.96 -11.40 7.62
N ARG A 98 -10.02 -10.56 7.16
CA ARG A 98 -8.76 -10.30 7.87
C ARG A 98 -8.95 -9.57 9.21
N GLN A 99 -10.03 -8.82 9.37
CA GLN A 99 -10.29 -8.03 10.59
C GLN A 99 -11.19 -8.77 11.58
N MET A 100 -11.81 -9.87 11.17
CA MET A 100 -12.69 -10.67 12.02
C MET A 100 -11.90 -11.80 12.69
N GLU A 101 -12.21 -12.10 13.95
CA GLU A 101 -11.78 -13.35 14.56
C GLU A 101 -12.56 -14.51 13.93
N MET A 102 -11.85 -15.40 13.25
CA MET A 102 -12.47 -16.53 12.54
C MET A 102 -12.86 -17.63 13.53
N THR A 103 -14.16 -17.84 13.71
CA THR A 103 -14.69 -18.98 14.48
C THR A 103 -14.93 -20.19 13.57
N SER A 104 -14.93 -21.40 14.16
CA SER A 104 -15.19 -22.64 13.42
C SER A 104 -16.53 -22.62 12.68
N GLN A 105 -17.59 -22.12 13.34
CA GLN A 105 -18.93 -22.01 12.75
C GLN A 105 -18.94 -21.06 11.55
N MET A 106 -18.34 -19.88 11.67
CA MET A 106 -18.24 -18.93 10.55
C MET A 106 -17.47 -19.51 9.38
N ALA A 107 -16.34 -20.19 9.65
CA ALA A 107 -15.56 -20.85 8.60
C ALA A 107 -16.36 -21.95 7.89
N GLN A 108 -17.21 -22.70 8.61
CA GLN A 108 -18.10 -23.71 8.04
C GLN A 108 -19.19 -23.07 7.16
N THR A 109 -19.86 -22.04 7.67
CA THR A 109 -20.90 -21.30 6.93
C THR A 109 -20.35 -20.66 5.66
N LEU A 110 -19.19 -20.02 5.75
CA LEU A 110 -18.60 -19.29 4.62
C LEU A 110 -18.01 -20.21 3.54
N ARG A 111 -17.51 -21.40 3.92
CA ARG A 111 -16.88 -22.34 2.98
C ARG A 111 -17.88 -23.02 2.04
N ASN A 112 -19.11 -23.26 2.52
CA ASN A 112 -20.08 -24.19 1.92
C ASN A 112 -19.40 -25.44 1.32
N THR A 113 -18.74 -26.23 2.16
CA THR A 113 -18.44 -27.62 1.78
C THR A 113 -19.76 -28.37 1.77
N ALA A 114 -20.34 -28.58 0.59
CA ALA A 114 -21.48 -29.47 0.40
C ALA A 114 -21.16 -30.82 1.05
N GLY A 115 -21.79 -31.08 2.19
CA GLY A 115 -21.53 -32.26 2.98
C GLY A 115 -22.65 -32.46 4.00
N SER A 116 -23.57 -33.36 3.67
CA SER A 116 -24.63 -33.91 4.52
C SER A 116 -26.05 -33.33 4.36
N GLN A 117 -26.59 -33.39 3.13
CA GLN A 117 -27.98 -33.83 2.91
C GLN A 117 -27.97 -34.67 1.63
N ASN A 118 -28.72 -35.79 1.61
CA ASN A 118 -28.98 -36.70 0.47
C ASN A 118 -28.26 -38.06 0.48
N THR A 119 -28.54 -38.91 1.48
CA THR A 119 -28.78 -40.37 1.26
C THR A 119 -29.69 -40.92 2.38
N HIS A 120 -30.95 -40.51 2.40
CA HIS A 120 -32.02 -41.24 3.10
C HIS A 120 -33.34 -40.99 2.38
N THR A 121 -33.44 -41.43 1.12
CA THR A 121 -34.74 -41.73 0.53
C THR A 121 -34.94 -43.24 0.68
N GLY A 122 -35.73 -43.60 1.70
CA GLY A 122 -36.32 -44.93 1.77
C GLY A 122 -37.25 -45.13 0.58
N LEU A 123 -37.05 -46.25 -0.11
CA LEU A 123 -38.12 -46.91 -0.85
C LEU A 123 -38.47 -48.14 -0.01
N SER A 124 -39.63 -48.06 0.63
CA SER A 124 -40.45 -49.20 1.01
C SER A 124 -41.53 -49.39 -0.04
#